data_AF-A0A947PX18-F1
#
_entry.id   AF-A0A947PX18-F1
#
_cell.length_a   1.000
_cell.length_b   1.000
_cell.length_c   1.000
_cell.angle_alpha   90.00
_cell.angle_beta   90.00
_cell.angle_gamma   90.00
#
_symmetry.space_group_name_H-M   'P 1'
#
loop_
_entity.id
_entity.type
_entity.pdbx_description
1 polymer ?
#
loop_
_entity_poly.entity_id
_entity_poly.type
_entity_poly.pdbx_seq_one_letter_code
_entity_poly.pdbx_strand_id
1 'polypeptide(L)'
;MNTPVMPLNMPVPTGDQLKAARVAAGLSQAQAAELMDYPLQTGSRGGVQSRTWQALESSTDERNMQGPVFAMFLLLTGQHPDFVLAPRQPTGGPASAD
;
A
#
# COMPACT_ATOMS: atom_id res chain seq x y z
N MET A 1 11.08 -9.71 29.30
CA MET A 1 11.76 -9.78 27.99
C MET A 1 11.29 -8.56 27.20
N ASN A 2 12.19 -7.63 26.86
CA ASN A 2 11.86 -6.53 25.97
C ASN A 2 12.07 -7.01 24.53
N THR A 3 10.99 -7.24 23.80
CA THR A 3 11.07 -7.54 22.37
C THR A 3 11.66 -6.30 21.68
N PRO A 4 12.78 -6.41 20.94
CA PRO A 4 13.32 -5.26 20.23
C PRO A 4 12.29 -4.77 19.21
N VAL A 5 12.01 -3.45 19.25
CA VAL A 5 11.11 -2.80 18.29
C VAL A 5 11.84 -2.69 16.97
N MET A 6 11.22 -3.17 15.89
CA MET A 6 11.75 -3.02 14.53
C MET A 6 11.21 -1.73 13.90
N PRO A 7 12.06 -0.72 13.63
CA PRO A 7 11.62 0.49 12.95
C PRO A 7 11.33 0.18 11.47
N LEU A 8 10.17 0.60 10.99
CA LEU A 8 9.82 0.60 9.57
C LEU A 8 10.01 2.01 9.01
N ASN A 9 10.70 2.14 7.88
CA ASN A 9 10.79 3.41 7.17
C ASN A 9 9.43 3.73 6.54
N MET A 10 8.86 4.91 6.86
CA MET A 10 7.51 5.30 6.42
C MET A 10 7.52 6.72 5.81
N PRO A 11 8.20 6.93 4.68
CA PRO A 11 8.28 8.25 4.06
C PRO A 11 6.91 8.69 3.54
N VAL A 12 6.59 9.97 3.70
CA VAL A 12 5.45 10.60 3.01
C VAL A 12 5.85 10.81 1.54
N PRO A 13 5.19 10.17 0.57
CA PRO A 13 5.51 10.35 -0.84
C PRO A 13 4.98 11.69 -1.38
N THR A 14 5.65 12.22 -2.39
CA THR A 14 5.03 13.18 -3.31
C THR A 14 4.02 12.47 -4.23
N GLY A 15 3.12 13.21 -4.87
CA GLY A 15 2.20 12.64 -5.86
C GLY A 15 2.90 11.91 -7.01
N ASP A 16 4.04 12.45 -7.47
CA ASP A 16 4.87 11.79 -8.51
C ASP A 16 5.49 10.48 -8.02
N GLN A 17 5.96 10.42 -6.77
CA GLN A 17 6.50 9.20 -6.17
C GLN A 17 5.42 8.14 -6.00
N LEU A 18 4.23 8.52 -5.54
CA LEU A 18 3.09 7.60 -5.45
C LEU A 18 2.70 7.05 -6.82
N LYS A 19 2.61 7.93 -7.82
CA LYS A 19 2.30 7.55 -9.20
C LYS A 19 3.35 6.61 -9.78
N ALA A 20 4.63 6.88 -9.55
CA ALA A 20 5.73 6.04 -10.01
C ALA A 20 5.64 4.64 -9.40
N ALA A 21 5.46 4.54 -8.08
CA ALA A 21 5.28 3.26 -7.39
C ALA A 21 4.05 2.50 -7.89
N ARG A 22 2.92 3.19 -8.15
CA ARG A 22 1.73 2.54 -8.72
C ARG A 22 1.99 1.98 -10.11
N VAL A 23 2.63 2.74 -10.98
CA VAL A 23 2.93 2.31 -12.35
C VAL A 23 3.92 1.14 -12.33
N ALA A 24 4.93 1.17 -11.47
CA ALA A 24 5.87 0.07 -11.31
C ALA A 24 5.21 -1.22 -10.78
N ALA A 25 4.14 -1.11 -9.98
CA ALA A 25 3.29 -2.25 -9.60
C ALA A 25 2.35 -2.75 -10.73
N GLY A 26 2.30 -2.07 -11.88
CA GLY A 26 1.40 -2.42 -12.98
C GLY A 26 -0.08 -2.12 -12.70
N LEU A 27 -0.39 -1.22 -11.76
CA LEU A 27 -1.77 -0.93 -11.35
C LEU A 27 -2.33 0.33 -12.01
N SER A 28 -3.61 0.29 -12.38
CA SER A 28 -4.40 1.50 -12.62
C SER A 28 -4.74 2.22 -11.30
N GLN A 29 -5.13 3.50 -11.36
CA GLN A 29 -5.58 4.24 -10.17
C GLN A 29 -6.76 3.56 -9.46
N ALA A 30 -7.69 2.96 -10.22
CA ALA A 30 -8.83 2.25 -9.65
C ALA A 30 -8.39 0.97 -8.92
N GLN A 31 -7.50 0.17 -9.50
CA GLN A 31 -6.98 -1.04 -8.86
C GLN A 31 -6.16 -0.72 -7.60
N ALA A 32 -5.37 0.35 -7.63
CA ALA A 32 -4.60 0.77 -6.46
C ALA A 32 -5.51 1.31 -5.34
N ALA A 33 -6.56 2.05 -5.71
CA ALA A 33 -7.59 2.47 -4.77
C ALA A 33 -8.32 1.28 -4.16
N GLU A 34 -8.72 0.31 -4.97
CA GLU A 34 -9.35 -0.93 -4.51
C GLU A 34 -8.45 -1.71 -3.54
N LEU A 35 -7.18 -1.89 -3.89
CA LEU A 35 -6.17 -2.56 -3.05
C LEU A 35 -6.04 -1.90 -1.66
N MET A 36 -6.14 -0.57 -1.62
CA MET A 36 -5.96 0.23 -0.41
C MET A 36 -7.27 0.68 0.23
N ASP A 37 -8.40 0.12 -0.20
CA ASP A 37 -9.75 0.42 0.29
C ASP A 37 -10.14 1.92 0.22
N TYR A 38 -9.66 2.62 -0.83
CA TYR A 38 -10.12 3.97 -1.16
C TYR A 38 -11.42 3.93 -1.96
N PRO A 39 -12.33 4.91 -1.76
CA PRO A 39 -13.61 4.94 -2.46
C PRO A 39 -13.47 4.90 -3.99
N LEU A 40 -14.29 4.04 -4.60
CA LEU A 40 -14.48 3.92 -6.04
C LEU A 40 -15.81 4.54 -6.45
N GLN A 41 -15.84 5.16 -7.63
CA GLN A 41 -17.01 5.77 -8.23
C GLN A 41 -17.19 5.26 -9.65
N THR A 42 -18.42 4.92 -10.02
CA THR A 42 -18.78 4.62 -11.40
C THR A 42 -18.86 5.92 -12.20
N GLY A 43 -18.04 6.02 -13.24
CA GLY A 43 -18.05 7.12 -14.20
C GLY A 43 -19.21 7.03 -15.19
N SER A 44 -19.49 8.15 -15.85
CA SER A 44 -20.62 8.32 -16.78
C SER A 44 -20.61 7.38 -18.00
N ARG A 45 -19.46 6.78 -18.32
CA ARG A 45 -19.29 5.80 -19.41
C ARG A 45 -19.08 4.37 -18.93
N GLY A 46 -19.44 4.06 -17.67
CA GLY A 46 -19.32 2.73 -17.09
C GLY A 46 -17.92 2.33 -16.61
N GLY A 47 -16.92 3.21 -16.71
CA GLY A 47 -15.59 3.01 -16.12
C GLY A 47 -15.60 3.26 -14.61
N VAL A 48 -14.65 2.69 -13.88
CA VAL A 48 -14.48 2.91 -12.42
C VAL A 48 -13.30 3.84 -12.18
N GLN A 49 -13.46 4.82 -11.29
CA GLN A 49 -12.42 5.80 -10.93
C GLN A 49 -12.36 6.01 -9.42
N SER A 50 -11.20 6.43 -8.89
CA SER A 50 -11.07 6.92 -7.51
C SER A 50 -10.63 8.38 -7.52
N ARG A 51 -11.53 9.27 -7.06
CA ARG A 51 -11.21 10.70 -6.91
C ARG A 51 -10.15 10.95 -5.85
N THR A 52 -10.18 10.17 -4.78
CA THR A 52 -9.20 10.26 -3.69
C THR A 52 -7.82 9.89 -4.20
N TRP A 53 -7.67 8.75 -4.87
CA TRP A 53 -6.38 8.35 -5.43
C TRP A 53 -5.86 9.36 -6.47
N GLN A 54 -6.75 9.82 -7.36
CA GLN A 54 -6.39 10.83 -8.36
C GLN A 54 -5.81 12.10 -7.71
N ALA A 55 -6.38 12.54 -6.59
CA ALA A 55 -5.89 13.69 -5.87
C ALA A 55 -4.54 13.45 -5.19
N LEU A 56 -4.33 12.27 -4.62
CA LEU A 56 -3.05 11.91 -3.99
C LEU A 56 -1.89 11.87 -4.99
N GLU A 57 -2.17 11.63 -6.27
CA GLU A 57 -1.17 11.67 -7.35
C GLU A 57 -1.06 13.03 -8.05
N SER A 58 -1.85 14.01 -7.64
CA SER A 58 -1.86 15.33 -8.28
C SER A 58 -0.65 16.15 -7.87
N SER A 59 -0.03 16.84 -8.82
CA SER A 59 1.03 17.81 -8.55
C SER A 59 0.51 19.19 -8.10
N THR A 60 -0.81 19.42 -8.22
CA THR A 60 -1.45 20.70 -7.86
C THR A 60 -2.37 20.58 -6.65
N ASP A 61 -2.50 19.38 -6.08
CA ASP A 61 -3.26 19.14 -4.85
C ASP A 61 -2.26 18.97 -3.70
N GLU A 62 -2.50 19.61 -2.56
CA GLU A 62 -1.58 19.55 -1.42
C GLU A 62 -1.72 18.24 -0.62
N ARG A 63 -2.70 17.39 -0.96
CA ARG A 63 -2.92 16.11 -0.29
C ARG A 63 -1.84 15.10 -0.69
N ASN A 64 -1.14 14.60 0.33
CA ASN A 64 -0.21 13.48 0.19
C ASN A 64 -0.75 12.24 0.89
N MET A 65 -0.34 11.07 0.39
CA MET A 65 -0.61 9.81 1.09
C MET A 65 0.19 9.80 2.40
N GLN A 66 -0.43 9.36 3.49
CA GLN A 66 0.29 9.27 4.76
C GLN A 66 1.40 8.21 4.67
N GLY A 67 2.56 8.50 5.26
CA GLY A 67 3.74 7.63 5.18
C GLY A 67 3.48 6.15 5.55
N PRO A 68 2.75 5.85 6.64
CA PRO A 68 2.40 4.47 6.99
C PRO A 68 1.53 3.78 5.92
N VAL A 69 0.61 4.53 5.30
CA VAL A 69 -0.27 4.02 4.22
C VAL A 69 0.55 3.74 2.97
N PHE A 70 1.51 4.62 2.65
CA PHE A 70 2.41 4.40 1.52
C PHE A 70 3.35 3.21 1.75
N ALA A 71 3.91 3.06 2.95
CA ALA A 71 4.72 1.91 3.30
C ALA A 71 3.93 0.59 3.17
N MET A 72 2.65 0.58 3.58
CA MET A 72 1.77 -0.57 3.38
C MET A 72 1.49 -0.83 1.89
N PHE A 73 1.26 0.21 1.10
CA PHE A 73 1.11 0.07 -0.35
C PHE A 73 2.36 -0.56 -0.99
N LEU A 74 3.56 -0.10 -0.61
CA LEU A 74 4.81 -0.69 -1.06
C LEU A 74 4.96 -2.15 -0.63
N LEU A 75 4.57 -2.49 0.60
CA LEU A 75 4.60 -3.86 1.10
C LEU A 75 3.63 -4.79 0.34
N LEU A 76 2.39 -4.34 0.12
CA LEU A 76 1.37 -5.09 -0.63
C LEU A 76 1.72 -5.28 -2.10
N THR A 77 2.50 -4.36 -2.67
CA THR A 77 2.97 -4.43 -4.06
C THR A 77 4.38 -5.02 -4.22
N GLY A 78 5.03 -5.43 -3.12
CA GLY A 78 6.38 -6.00 -3.14
C GLY A 78 7.49 -5.01 -3.52
N GLN A 79 7.24 -3.71 -3.35
CA GLN A 79 8.15 -2.62 -3.71
C GLN A 79 8.84 -1.96 -2.50
N HIS A 80 8.56 -2.41 -1.27
CA HIS A 80 9.21 -1.84 -0.10
C HIS A 80 10.72 -2.17 -0.12
N PRO A 81 11.62 -1.18 0.10
CA PRO A 81 13.06 -1.37 -0.12
C PRO A 81 13.69 -2.42 0.79
N ASP A 82 13.24 -2.48 2.05
CA ASP A 82 13.89 -3.29 3.09
C ASP A 82 13.09 -4.54 3.51
N PHE A 83 11.81 -4.61 3.18
CA PHE A 83 10.87 -5.56 3.79
C PHE A 83 9.89 -6.13 2.78
N VAL A 84 9.41 -7.34 3.03
CA VAL A 84 8.37 -8.01 2.25
C VAL A 84 7.33 -8.62 3.19
N LEU A 85 6.08 -8.71 2.75
CA LEU A 85 5.06 -9.46 3.48
C LEU A 85 5.28 -10.96 3.27
N ALA A 86 5.35 -11.70 4.37
CA ALA A 86 5.41 -13.15 4.37
C ALA A 86 4.32 -13.73 5.28
N PRO A 87 3.70 -14.87 4.94
CA PRO A 87 2.80 -15.56 5.85
C PRO A 87 3.48 -15.82 7.18
N ARG A 88 2.71 -15.68 8.28
CA ARG A 88 3.21 -16.07 9.59
C ARG A 88 3.54 -17.55 9.56
N GLN A 89 4.75 -17.91 9.99
CA GLN A 89 5.07 -19.32 10.19
C GLN A 89 4.15 -19.87 11.29
N PRO A 90 3.43 -20.98 11.06
CA PRO A 90 2.68 -21.61 12.12
C PRO A 90 3.66 -21.97 13.24
N THR A 91 3.43 -21.44 14.44
CA THR A 91 4.16 -21.83 15.64
C THR A 91 3.79 -23.27 15.98
N GLY A 92 4.45 -24.23 15.34
CA GLY A 92 4.35 -25.65 15.67
C GLY A 92 5.16 -25.95 16.92
N GLY A 93 4.52 -25.93 18.08
CA GLY A 93 4.98 -26.75 19.22
C GLY A 93 4.73 -28.23 18.88
N PRO A 94 5.57 -29.17 19.36
CA PRO A 94 5.34 -30.58 19.09
C PRO A 94 3.97 -30.96 19.68
N ALA A 95 3.07 -31.41 18.81
CA ALA A 95 1.96 -32.25 19.25
C ALA A 95 2.59 -33.54 19.75
N SER A 96 2.81 -33.62 21.07
CA SER A 96 3.16 -34.86 21.73
C SER A 96 2.12 -35.91 21.32
N ALA A 97 2.61 -36.95 20.68
CA ALA A 97 1.87 -38.18 20.49
C ALA A 97 1.65 -38.82 21.86
N ASP A 98 0.40 -39.18 22.15
CA ASP A 98 0.02 -40.34 22.95
C ASP A 98 -1.37 -40.81 22.47
#